data_AF-A0A1Q7HJG4-F1
#
_entry.id   AF-A0A1Q7HJG4-F1
#
_cell.length_a   1.000
_cell.length_b   1.000
_cell.length_c   1.000
_cell.angle_alpha   90.00
_cell.angle_beta   90.00
_cell.angle_gamma   90.00
#
_symmetry.space_group_name_H-M   'P 1'
#
loop_
_entity.id
_entity.type
_entity.pdbx_description
1 polymer ?
#
loop_
_entity_poly.entity_id
_entity_poly.type
_entity_poly.pdbx_seq_one_letter_code
_entity_poly.pdbx_strand_id
1 'polypeptide(L)'
;MTASAYTLLADEALTLDERGTTYSPAAVAIEGDSISYVGPPARETSGTVIRLDGCVLLPGLIDAHTHTPMWLFRGLTEDVPRGEWLPRRMRPLEALVGPRELRAGALAGCLELMTNGVTTIADPAASS
;
A
#
# COMPACT_ATOMS: atom_id res chain seq x y z
N MET A 1 -5.88 21.89 -17.52
CA MET A 1 -5.05 20.66 -17.56
C MET A 1 -5.98 19.54 -17.98
N THR A 2 -5.67 18.83 -19.06
CA THR A 2 -6.41 17.61 -19.43
C THR A 2 -6.12 16.55 -18.38
N ALA A 3 -7.16 15.95 -17.79
CA ALA A 3 -6.99 14.85 -16.85
C ALA A 3 -6.26 13.69 -17.53
N SER A 4 -5.30 13.08 -16.83
CA SER A 4 -4.67 11.86 -17.33
C SER A 4 -5.72 10.75 -17.41
N ALA A 5 -5.71 10.01 -18.51
CA ALA A 5 -6.56 8.85 -18.72
C ALA A 5 -5.70 7.62 -18.97
N TYR A 6 -5.96 6.54 -18.25
CA TYR A 6 -5.25 5.26 -18.36
C TYR A 6 -6.24 4.11 -18.54
N THR A 7 -5.84 3.10 -19.31
CA THR A 7 -6.53 1.81 -19.38
C THR A 7 -5.54 0.70 -19.01
N LEU A 8 -5.82 -0.02 -17.92
CA LEU A 8 -5.08 -1.21 -17.52
C LEU A 8 -5.75 -2.43 -18.17
N LEU A 9 -4.98 -3.25 -18.87
CA LEU A 9 -5.44 -4.53 -19.43
C LEU A 9 -4.72 -5.66 -18.69
N ALA A 10 -5.46 -6.60 -18.11
CA ALA A 10 -4.93 -7.70 -17.31
C ALA A 10 -5.68 -9.01 -17.59
N ASP A 11 -5.11 -10.13 -17.16
CA ASP A 11 -5.71 -11.46 -17.35
C ASP A 11 -6.95 -11.64 -16.46
N GLU A 12 -6.95 -11.00 -15.29
CA GLU A 12 -8.09 -11.00 -14.37
C GLU A 12 -8.14 -9.71 -13.54
N ALA A 13 -9.35 -9.30 -13.14
CA ALA A 13 -9.56 -8.29 -12.10
C ALA A 13 -10.57 -8.82 -11.08
N LEU A 14 -10.18 -8.78 -9.80
CA LEU A 14 -11.03 -9.12 -8.68
C LEU A 14 -11.55 -7.79 -8.07
N THR A 15 -12.84 -7.49 -8.20
CA THR A 15 -13.38 -6.19 -7.77
C THR A 15 -13.48 -6.07 -6.25
N LEU A 16 -13.60 -7.21 -5.56
CA LEU A 16 -13.89 -7.33 -4.13
C LEU A 16 -15.16 -6.56 -3.70
N ASP A 17 -16.11 -6.40 -4.63
CA ASP A 17 -17.45 -5.92 -4.28
C ASP A 17 -18.24 -6.97 -3.49
N GLU A 18 -19.41 -6.60 -2.97
CA GLU A 18 -20.27 -7.48 -2.17
C GLU A 18 -20.71 -8.76 -2.91
N ARG A 19 -20.65 -8.76 -4.25
CA ARG A 19 -21.04 -9.90 -5.09
C ARG A 19 -19.85 -10.80 -5.43
N GLY A 20 -18.63 -10.37 -5.11
CA GLY A 20 -17.41 -11.05 -5.51
C GLY A 20 -17.22 -11.04 -7.03
N THR A 21 -17.61 -9.96 -7.71
CA THR A 21 -17.51 -9.87 -9.17
C THR A 21 -16.06 -10.02 -9.63
N THR A 22 -15.84 -10.81 -10.68
CA THR A 22 -14.55 -10.96 -11.35
C THR A 22 -14.70 -10.79 -12.86
N TYR A 23 -13.64 -10.36 -13.52
CA TYR A 23 -13.57 -10.26 -14.98
C TYR A 23 -12.30 -10.95 -15.47
N SER A 24 -12.42 -11.82 -16.49
CA SER A 24 -11.28 -12.48 -17.13
C SER A 24 -11.58 -12.72 -18.62
N PRO A 25 -10.89 -12.03 -19.57
CA PRO A 25 -9.91 -10.95 -19.35
C PRO A 25 -10.55 -9.69 -18.79
N ALA A 26 -9.74 -8.78 -18.24
CA ALA A 26 -10.21 -7.55 -17.60
C ALA A 26 -9.60 -6.27 -18.19
N ALA A 27 -10.38 -5.21 -18.13
CA ALA A 27 -9.95 -3.83 -18.33
C ALA A 27 -10.41 -2.95 -17.15
N VAL A 28 -9.51 -2.08 -16.70
CA VAL A 28 -9.79 -1.03 -15.71
C VAL A 28 -9.43 0.32 -16.32
N ALA A 29 -10.40 1.21 -16.48
CA ALA A 29 -10.16 2.57 -16.95
C ALA A 29 -10.10 3.55 -15.77
N ILE A 30 -9.13 4.45 -15.81
CA ILE A 30 -8.86 5.45 -14.78
C ILE A 30 -8.88 6.82 -15.45
N GLU A 31 -9.67 7.74 -14.89
CA GLU A 31 -9.76 9.13 -15.31
C GLU A 31 -9.46 10.03 -14.11
N GLY A 32 -8.36 10.78 -14.20
CA GLY A 32 -7.87 11.57 -13.08
C GLY A 32 -7.48 10.69 -11.89
N ASP A 33 -8.22 10.81 -10.79
CA ASP A 33 -8.04 10.09 -9.52
C ASP A 33 -9.13 9.02 -9.27
N SER A 34 -9.97 8.74 -10.27
CA SER A 34 -11.12 7.86 -10.13
C SER A 34 -11.13 6.72 -11.16
N ILE A 35 -11.69 5.58 -10.77
CA ILE A 35 -11.94 4.46 -11.67
C ILE A 35 -13.24 4.75 -12.44
N SER A 36 -13.16 4.91 -13.76
CA SER A 36 -14.33 5.20 -14.61
C SER A 36 -14.98 3.93 -15.19
N TYR A 37 -14.24 2.82 -15.25
CA TYR A 37 -14.76 1.54 -15.76
C TYR A 37 -14.00 0.35 -15.19
N VAL A 38 -14.73 -0.74 -14.91
CA VAL A 38 -14.18 -2.08 -14.64
C VAL A 38 -15.05 -3.11 -15.36
N GLY A 39 -14.44 -3.94 -16.21
CA GLY A 39 -15.19 -4.96 -16.95
C GLY A 39 -14.36 -5.67 -18.02
N PRO A 40 -15.01 -6.36 -18.96
CA PRO A 40 -14.32 -6.96 -20.09
C PRO A 40 -13.63 -5.90 -20.98
N PRO A 41 -12.50 -6.21 -21.62
CA PRO A 41 -11.83 -5.29 -22.54
C PRO A 41 -12.75 -4.82 -23.66
N ALA A 42 -12.87 -3.51 -23.81
CA ALA A 42 -13.57 -2.90 -24.95
C ALA A 42 -12.73 -3.03 -26.23
N ARG A 43 -13.40 -2.97 -27.39
CA ARG A 43 -12.73 -2.97 -28.69
C ARG A 43 -11.89 -1.71 -28.93
N GLU A 44 -12.32 -0.59 -28.34
CA GLU A 44 -11.62 0.70 -28.38
C GLU A 44 -11.31 1.14 -26.95
N THR A 45 -10.05 1.46 -26.69
CA THR A 45 -9.55 1.97 -25.40
C THR A 45 -9.14 3.43 -25.54
N SER A 46 -9.44 4.26 -24.56
CA SER A 46 -9.01 5.67 -24.52
C SER A 46 -7.81 5.84 -23.56
N GLY A 47 -7.05 6.92 -23.75
CA GLY A 47 -5.92 7.25 -22.90
C GLY A 47 -4.68 6.36 -23.12
N THR A 48 -3.81 6.32 -22.11
CA THR A 48 -2.58 5.51 -22.14
C THR A 48 -2.91 4.07 -21.76
N VAL A 49 -2.62 3.12 -22.65
CA VAL A 49 -2.85 1.70 -22.40
C VAL A 49 -1.63 1.06 -21.73
N ILE A 50 -1.85 0.36 -20.61
CA ILE A 50 -0.85 -0.41 -19.89
C ILE A 50 -1.29 -1.87 -19.91
N ARG A 51 -0.47 -2.74 -20.52
CA ARG A 51 -0.71 -4.19 -20.55
C ARG A 51 0.03 -4.86 -19.40
N LEU A 52 -0.68 -5.70 -18.66
CA LEU A 52 -0.25 -6.42 -17.48
C LEU A 52 -0.49 -7.92 -17.71
N ASP A 53 0.08 -8.45 -18.80
CA ASP A 53 -0.10 -9.85 -19.20
C ASP A 53 0.48 -10.77 -18.08
N GLY A 54 -0.27 -11.80 -17.68
CA GLY A 54 0.10 -12.69 -16.55
C GLY A 54 -0.22 -12.15 -15.16
N CYS A 55 -0.84 -10.96 -15.06
CA CYS A 55 -1.16 -10.34 -13.77
C CYS A 55 -2.66 -10.37 -13.45
N VAL A 56 -2.95 -10.35 -12.16
CA VAL A 56 -4.29 -10.13 -11.60
C VAL A 56 -4.35 -8.73 -10.98
N LEU A 57 -5.41 -7.98 -11.27
CA LEU A 57 -5.70 -6.69 -10.66
C LEU A 57 -6.57 -6.85 -9.41
N LEU A 58 -6.21 -6.10 -8.37
CA LEU A 58 -6.88 -6.04 -7.07
C LEU A 58 -6.92 -4.58 -6.59
N PRO A 59 -7.91 -4.18 -5.78
CA PRO A 59 -7.81 -2.98 -4.97
C PRO A 59 -6.53 -3.02 -4.12
N GLY A 60 -5.90 -1.86 -3.94
CA GLY A 60 -4.73 -1.75 -3.09
C GLY A 60 -5.03 -2.14 -1.64
N LEU A 61 -4.07 -2.78 -0.98
CA LEU A 61 -4.26 -3.27 0.38
C LEU A 61 -4.29 -2.11 1.38
N ILE A 62 -5.07 -2.29 2.44
CA ILE A 62 -5.18 -1.34 3.56
C ILE A 62 -4.54 -1.97 4.80
N ASP A 63 -3.45 -1.38 5.26
CA ASP A 63 -2.88 -1.69 6.58
C ASP A 63 -3.57 -0.83 7.64
N ALA A 64 -4.51 -1.43 8.37
CA ALA A 64 -5.34 -0.73 9.34
C ALA A 64 -4.60 -0.35 10.63
N HIS A 65 -3.37 -0.80 10.85
CA HIS A 65 -2.58 -0.42 12.01
C HIS A 65 -1.09 -0.73 11.81
N THR A 66 -0.29 0.33 11.72
CA THR A 66 1.16 0.21 11.61
C THR A 66 1.88 1.25 12.46
N HIS A 67 3.21 1.15 12.53
CA HIS A 67 4.09 2.14 13.14
C HIS A 67 5.32 2.31 12.26
N THR A 68 5.19 3.03 11.15
CA THR A 68 6.26 3.09 10.14
C THR A 68 7.60 3.64 10.68
N PRO A 69 7.66 4.57 11.65
CA PRO A 69 8.94 5.00 12.20
C PRO A 69 9.70 3.90 12.96
N MET A 70 8.99 2.89 13.47
CA MET A 70 9.60 1.77 14.19
C MET A 70 10.35 0.80 13.27
N TRP A 71 10.31 0.97 11.94
CA TRP A 71 11.14 0.19 11.01
C TRP A 71 12.63 0.27 11.34
N LEU A 72 13.08 1.38 11.92
CA LEU A 72 14.47 1.56 12.40
C LEU A 72 14.87 0.53 13.46
N PHE A 73 13.91 -0.01 14.19
CA PHE A 73 14.13 -0.91 15.32
C PHE A 73 13.94 -2.38 14.97
N ARG A 74 13.63 -2.69 13.70
CA ARG A 74 13.44 -4.05 13.24
C ARG A 74 14.67 -4.91 13.55
N GLY A 75 14.46 -6.06 14.20
CA GLY A 75 15.53 -6.95 14.64
C GLY A 75 16.22 -6.55 15.95
N LEU A 76 15.94 -5.38 16.53
CA LEU A 76 16.65 -4.90 17.73
C LEU A 76 15.97 -5.27 19.06
N THR A 77 14.68 -5.58 19.04
CA THR A 77 13.88 -5.83 20.26
C THR A 77 13.21 -7.21 20.27
N GLU A 78 13.75 -8.15 19.51
CA GLU A 78 13.29 -9.54 19.44
C GLU A 78 13.65 -10.33 20.71
N ASP A 79 12.88 -11.38 21.01
CA ASP A 79 13.12 -12.33 22.12
C ASP A 79 13.23 -11.71 23.52
N VAL A 80 12.44 -10.66 23.80
CA VAL A 80 12.40 -10.00 25.11
C VAL A 80 11.10 -10.34 25.85
N PRO A 81 11.14 -10.61 27.18
CA PRO A 81 9.92 -10.77 27.97
C PRO A 81 8.95 -9.59 27.78
N ARG A 82 7.66 -9.88 27.58
CA ARG A 82 6.64 -8.87 27.28
C ARG A 82 6.63 -7.68 28.25
N GLY A 83 6.80 -7.95 29.55
CA GLY A 83 6.83 -6.90 30.59
C GLY A 83 8.06 -5.99 30.52
N GLU A 84 9.11 -6.40 29.80
CA GLU A 84 10.37 -5.68 29.66
C GLU A 84 10.50 -4.98 28.30
N TRP A 85 9.84 -5.52 27.25
CA TRP A 85 9.95 -5.02 25.89
C TRP A 85 9.72 -3.51 25.79
N LEU A 86 8.58 -3.01 26.29
CA LEU A 86 8.27 -1.59 26.22
C LEU A 86 9.18 -0.74 27.12
N PRO A 87 9.25 -0.95 28.46
CA PRO A 87 9.97 -0.04 29.35
C PRO A 87 11.49 -0.15 29.23
N ARG A 88 12.05 -1.34 28.92
CA ARG A 88 13.51 -1.58 28.96
C ARG A 88 14.16 -1.63 27.58
N ARG A 89 13.42 -1.80 26.49
CA ARG A 89 13.98 -1.90 25.15
C ARG A 89 13.48 -0.81 24.21
N MET A 90 12.17 -0.73 24.01
CA MET A 90 11.57 0.23 23.08
C MET A 90 11.76 1.68 23.50
N ARG A 91 11.37 2.06 24.73
CA ARG A 91 11.46 3.45 25.19
C ARG A 91 12.89 4.02 25.13
N PRO A 92 13.95 3.28 25.54
CA PRO A 92 15.32 3.74 25.35
C PRO A 92 15.71 3.98 23.90
N LEU A 93 15.25 3.14 22.96
CA LEU A 93 15.51 3.32 21.53
C LEU A 93 14.76 4.53 20.96
N GLU A 94 13.49 4.69 21.33
CA GLU A 94 12.67 5.85 20.95
C GLU A 94 13.28 7.16 21.42
N ALA A 95 13.86 7.20 22.62
CA ALA A 95 14.53 8.39 23.16
C ALA A 95 15.78 8.81 22.35
N LEU A 96 16.35 7.93 21.52
CA LEU A 96 17.48 8.22 20.64
C LEU A 96 17.04 8.72 19.25
N VAL A 97 15.75 8.68 18.93
CA VAL A 97 15.23 9.03 17.60
C VAL A 97 14.89 10.52 17.54
N GLY A 98 15.58 11.24 16.65
CA GLY A 98 15.26 12.61 16.28
C GLY A 98 14.30 12.70 15.08
N PRO A 99 13.89 13.92 14.68
CA PRO A 99 13.01 14.13 13.53
C PRO A 99 13.56 13.57 12.21
N ARG A 100 14.88 13.58 12.05
CA ARG A 100 15.55 13.05 10.86
C ARG A 100 15.38 11.53 10.77
N GLU A 101 15.64 10.83 11.86
CA GLU A 101 15.53 9.38 11.96
C GLU A 101 14.07 8.97 11.80
N LEU A 102 13.14 9.66 12.48
CA LEU A 102 11.69 9.43 12.34
C LEU A 102 11.25 9.48 10.88
N ARG A 103 11.67 10.52 10.14
CA ARG A 103 11.36 10.67 8.71
C ARG A 103 11.96 9.54 7.88
N ALA A 104 13.21 9.15 8.16
CA ALA A 104 13.87 8.07 7.44
C ALA A 104 13.18 6.72 7.67
N GLY A 105 12.82 6.42 8.92
CA GLY A 105 12.06 5.22 9.29
C GLY A 105 10.70 5.17 8.61
N ALA A 106 9.93 6.26 8.67
CA ALA A 106 8.62 6.36 8.02
C ALA A 106 8.71 6.15 6.50
N LEU A 107 9.68 6.76 5.83
CA LEU A 107 9.88 6.56 4.39
C LEU A 107 10.26 5.12 4.06
N ALA A 108 11.15 4.50 4.84
CA ALA A 108 11.52 3.10 4.64
C ALA A 108 10.31 2.17 4.82
N GLY A 109 9.49 2.41 5.86
CA GLY A 109 8.24 1.69 6.10
C GLY A 109 7.26 1.83 4.93
N CYS A 110 6.99 3.05 4.47
CA CYS A 110 6.11 3.30 3.34
C CYS A 110 6.60 2.63 2.04
N LEU A 111 7.90 2.69 1.75
CA LEU A 111 8.46 2.03 0.55
C LEU A 111 8.25 0.53 0.59
N GLU A 112 8.51 -0.11 1.74
CA GLU A 112 8.30 -1.54 1.89
C GLU A 112 6.82 -1.91 1.75
N LEU A 113 5.93 -1.16 2.40
CA LEU A 113 4.48 -1.37 2.30
C LEU A 113 3.98 -1.24 0.85
N MET A 114 4.43 -0.20 0.13
CA MET A 114 4.11 0.01 -1.28
C MET A 114 4.59 -1.16 -2.16
N THR A 115 5.80 -1.68 -1.93
CA THR A 115 6.31 -2.84 -2.69
C THR A 115 5.56 -4.14 -2.41
N ASN A 116 4.80 -4.20 -1.31
CA ASN A 116 3.93 -5.33 -0.95
C ASN A 116 2.45 -5.08 -1.26
N GLY A 117 2.14 -4.06 -2.08
CA GLY A 117 0.78 -3.79 -2.55
C GLY A 117 -0.11 -3.01 -1.58
N VAL A 118 0.44 -2.48 -0.49
CA VAL A 118 -0.28 -1.60 0.44
C VAL A 118 -0.32 -0.18 -0.12
N THR A 119 -1.53 0.36 -0.27
CA THR A 119 -1.76 1.72 -0.79
C THR A 119 -2.30 2.67 0.26
N THR A 120 -2.73 2.17 1.42
CA THR A 120 -3.29 2.98 2.51
C THR A 120 -2.88 2.40 3.85
N ILE A 121 -2.49 3.28 4.77
CA ILE A 121 -2.03 2.91 6.11
C ILE A 121 -2.74 3.77 7.17
N ALA A 122 -3.00 3.19 8.33
CA ALA A 122 -3.31 3.94 9.55
C ALA A 122 -2.11 3.86 10.49
N ASP A 123 -1.35 4.94 10.54
CA ASP A 123 -0.14 5.07 11.35
C ASP A 123 -0.40 6.03 12.51
N PRO A 124 -0.79 5.53 13.70
CA PRO A 124 -0.78 6.34 14.90
C PRO A 124 0.65 6.74 15.21
N ALA A 125 0.95 8.02 14.98
CA ALA A 125 2.22 8.63 15.33
C ALA A 125 2.59 8.26 16.78
N ALA A 126 3.81 7.78 16.99
CA ALA A 126 4.37 7.61 18.32
C ALA A 126 4.21 8.95 19.04
N SER A 127 3.43 8.96 20.12
CA SER A 127 3.16 10.15 20.91
C SER A 127 4.48 10.76 21.35
N SER A 128 4.81 11.94 20.80
CA SER A 128 5.79 12.86 21.39
C SER A 128 5.32 13.33 22.75
#